data_AF-A0A0U2TWB2-F1
#
_entry.id   AF-A0A0U2TWB2-F1
#
_cell.length_a   1.000
_cell.length_b   1.000
_cell.length_c   1.000
_cell.angle_alpha   90.00
_cell.angle_beta   90.00
_cell.angle_gamma   90.00
#
_symmetry.space_group_name_H-M   'P 1'
#
loop_
_entity.id
_entity.type
_entity.pdbx_description
1 polymer ?
#
loop_
_entity_poly.entity_id
_entity_poly.type
_entity_poly.pdbx_seq_one_letter_code
_entity_poly.pdbx_strand_id
1 'polypeptide(L)'
;MSASQSNLSDLHYGFDLVVAVTQASVNATLKQFLAGISAPEVTVCYVYDNNNDLVPVDYRTLVGDAKGSDPFKVPAGSNPATDPDLINLSAANFAGAVRARIGLPNLPVDSLPAIATLGSGSNAPVLFNLLCSEFQITGFQYGPRGSATWINQSQPSGSGSPWYFSANVSLNSTTIDPNSPVPPAVQQRIAELQHDPANAFAIQKLFLDLDTAILQSSPTIQGVPSGWPVWNLITTVFLGSYFTQLRQNGNPVLSYSFTMAAPRPATLQLGSVSRECLPLLANGQPITNPTPAQLAATALVYVGTTSTTPPIPVPFAWNWVELGEVSSFSGVQSVRRDVFFTYFAGLVNSQVAPLCIDTNLSLTHSGEDFTVQYSSARSQNPASFRPVARVAPAESDGFTTMLTLNYACNSHDDSTSSTHLVEIWGDYNYTLNGTVAVSSNQMRVQVQVQVYMKFAHREVFVNYTDLDGANYYDKTLTVTYSLGVDQNGALQVTETHGVSDSSVPWNFDPKGILGKFGFEDAVRNGVTSVENNLASVIDSTFTNYVQQLTAVINGYRAWVFPGNDAFTFKNVAFSSGQDLIAQLTYVNPN
;
A
#
# COMPACT_ATOMS: atom_id res chain seq x y z
N MET A 1 -5.18 -12.86 -13.92
CA MET A 1 -6.04 -11.80 -13.37
C MET A 1 -5.31 -11.17 -12.20
N SER A 2 -4.55 -10.09 -12.45
CA SER A 2 -3.57 -9.54 -11.49
C SER A 2 -4.05 -8.23 -10.87
N ALA A 3 -3.24 -7.63 -9.99
CA ALA A 3 -3.51 -6.31 -9.40
C ALA A 3 -3.75 -5.19 -10.43
N SER A 4 -3.30 -5.37 -11.68
CA SER A 4 -3.63 -4.48 -12.80
C SER A 4 -5.14 -4.35 -13.05
N GLN A 5 -5.97 -5.25 -12.53
CA GLN A 5 -7.43 -5.22 -12.65
C GLN A 5 -8.13 -4.49 -11.50
N SER A 6 -7.38 -3.95 -10.53
CA SER A 6 -7.93 -3.24 -9.37
C SER A 6 -8.97 -2.19 -9.80
N ASN A 7 -10.14 -2.22 -9.16
CA ASN A 7 -11.19 -1.22 -9.33
C ASN A 7 -11.90 -0.97 -7.98
N LEU A 8 -11.17 -0.40 -7.03
CA LEU A 8 -11.66 -0.06 -5.69
C LEU A 8 -12.72 1.05 -5.70
N SER A 9 -12.84 1.79 -6.81
CA SER A 9 -13.93 2.73 -7.07
C SER A 9 -15.27 2.07 -7.39
N ASP A 10 -15.32 0.74 -7.53
CA ASP A 10 -16.59 0.05 -7.54
C ASP A 10 -17.27 0.14 -6.16
N LEU A 11 -18.54 0.57 -6.16
CA LEU A 11 -19.30 0.88 -4.95
C LEU A 11 -19.48 -0.32 -4.01
N HIS A 12 -19.34 -1.56 -4.50
CA HIS A 12 -19.49 -2.74 -3.65
C HIS A 12 -18.29 -2.98 -2.72
N TYR A 13 -17.10 -2.42 -3.01
CA TYR A 13 -15.92 -2.59 -2.16
C TYR A 13 -15.96 -1.62 -0.97
N GLY A 14 -16.15 -0.32 -1.23
CA GLY A 14 -16.11 0.69 -0.17
C GLY A 14 -14.74 0.86 0.50
N PHE A 15 -13.66 0.41 -0.14
CA PHE A 15 -12.29 0.52 0.37
C PHE A 15 -11.59 1.76 -0.21
N ASP A 16 -10.77 2.43 0.59
CA ASP A 16 -9.92 3.54 0.16
C ASP A 16 -8.48 3.07 -0.14
N LEU A 17 -8.07 1.99 0.53
CA LEU A 17 -6.75 1.38 0.43
C LEU A 17 -6.85 -0.14 0.53
N VAL A 18 -6.02 -0.85 -0.22
CA VAL A 18 -5.75 -2.27 -0.02
C VAL A 18 -4.25 -2.51 0.07
N VAL A 19 -3.83 -3.35 1.01
CA VAL A 19 -2.46 -3.89 1.11
C VAL A 19 -2.56 -5.41 1.16
N ALA A 20 -2.00 -6.10 0.18
CA ALA A 20 -2.04 -7.54 0.07
C ALA A 20 -0.63 -8.13 0.10
N VAL A 21 -0.36 -9.06 1.00
CA VAL A 21 0.95 -9.72 1.13
C VAL A 21 0.83 -11.23 0.98
N THR A 22 1.77 -11.85 0.28
CA THR A 22 1.73 -13.29 0.00
C THR A 22 2.03 -14.11 1.26
N GLN A 23 1.42 -15.29 1.33
CA GLN A 23 1.68 -16.29 2.36
C GLN A 23 3.17 -16.69 2.36
N ALA A 24 3.81 -16.76 1.19
CA ALA A 24 5.25 -16.97 1.08
C ALA A 24 6.04 -15.96 1.92
N SER A 25 5.67 -14.67 1.81
CA SER A 25 6.34 -13.60 2.52
C SER A 25 6.03 -13.61 4.02
N VAL A 26 4.77 -13.86 4.40
CA VAL A 26 4.39 -14.07 5.81
C VAL A 26 5.21 -15.20 6.43
N ASN A 27 5.39 -16.31 5.70
CA ASN A 27 6.18 -17.45 6.16
C ASN A 27 7.68 -17.17 6.24
N ALA A 28 8.23 -16.40 5.30
CA ALA A 28 9.63 -15.98 5.38
C ALA A 28 9.89 -15.19 6.67
N THR A 29 9.03 -14.22 6.98
CA THR A 29 9.10 -13.43 8.22
C THR A 29 8.95 -14.31 9.47
N LEU A 30 8.00 -15.24 9.47
CA LEU A 30 7.81 -16.18 10.58
C LEU A 30 9.00 -17.13 10.78
N LYS A 31 9.63 -17.59 9.70
CA LYS A 31 10.85 -18.41 9.76
C LYS A 31 12.01 -17.60 10.34
N GLN A 32 12.21 -16.37 9.89
CA GLN A 32 13.25 -15.48 10.45
C GLN A 32 13.02 -15.21 11.95
N PHE A 33 11.77 -14.97 12.34
CA PHE A 33 11.40 -14.83 13.76
C PHE A 33 11.76 -16.08 14.57
N LEU A 34 11.37 -17.27 14.11
CA LEU A 34 11.70 -18.53 14.79
C LEU A 34 13.20 -18.84 14.82
N ALA A 35 13.97 -18.36 13.84
CA ALA A 35 15.43 -18.47 13.84
C ALA A 35 16.09 -17.57 14.90
N GLY A 36 15.49 -16.41 15.19
CA GLY A 36 16.01 -15.43 16.16
C GLY A 36 15.54 -15.65 17.61
N ILE A 37 14.57 -16.54 17.86
CA ILE A 37 14.08 -16.80 19.21
C ILE A 37 15.09 -17.61 20.02
N SER A 38 15.41 -17.11 21.22
CA SER A 38 16.05 -17.89 22.28
C SER A 38 14.98 -18.34 23.27
N ALA A 39 14.37 -19.50 23.02
CA ALA A 39 13.40 -20.12 23.91
C ALA A 39 14.09 -21.06 24.91
N PRO A 40 13.62 -21.13 26.18
CA PRO A 40 14.14 -22.12 27.11
C PRO A 40 13.76 -23.54 26.66
N GLU A 41 14.55 -24.51 27.11
CA GLU A 41 14.20 -25.92 26.96
C GLU A 41 13.00 -26.26 27.85
N VAL A 42 12.02 -26.93 27.26
CA VAL A 42 10.86 -27.49 27.93
C VAL A 42 11.08 -28.98 28.07
N THR A 43 11.12 -29.46 29.31
CA THR A 43 11.31 -30.86 29.64
C THR A 43 10.12 -31.37 30.43
N VAL A 44 9.49 -32.43 29.92
CA VAL A 44 8.35 -33.08 30.55
C VAL A 44 8.69 -34.55 30.77
N CYS A 45 8.57 -35.02 32.01
CA CYS A 45 8.89 -36.38 32.42
C CYS A 45 7.65 -37.06 33.02
N TYR A 46 7.55 -38.36 32.81
CA TYR A 46 6.44 -39.16 33.33
C TYR A 46 6.92 -40.44 33.99
N VAL A 47 6.20 -40.82 35.03
CA VAL A 47 6.36 -42.08 35.77
C VAL A 47 5.01 -42.78 35.87
N TYR A 48 5.05 -44.08 36.13
CA TYR A 48 3.87 -44.82 36.57
C TYR A 48 3.69 -44.66 38.08
N ASP A 49 2.48 -44.32 38.50
CA ASP A 49 2.10 -44.33 39.91
C ASP A 49 1.72 -45.75 40.38
N ASN A 50 1.29 -45.86 41.65
CA ASN A 50 0.92 -47.15 42.26
C ASN A 50 -0.34 -47.79 41.63
N ASN A 51 -1.18 -47.01 40.94
CA ASN A 51 -2.35 -47.51 40.21
C ASN A 51 -2.01 -47.85 38.76
N ASN A 52 -0.74 -47.74 38.38
CA ASN A 52 -0.24 -47.90 37.02
C ASN A 52 -0.77 -46.82 36.05
N ASP A 53 -1.13 -45.66 36.59
CA ASP A 53 -1.50 -44.47 35.84
C ASP A 53 -0.26 -43.63 35.52
N LEU A 54 -0.28 -42.97 34.35
CA LEU A 54 0.80 -42.08 33.93
C LEU A 54 0.64 -40.71 34.59
N VAL A 55 1.61 -40.31 35.41
CA VAL A 55 1.60 -39.02 36.11
C VAL A 55 2.87 -38.20 35.81
N PRO A 56 2.76 -36.87 35.70
CA PRO A 56 3.90 -36.01 35.45
C PRO A 56 4.82 -35.93 36.67
N VAL A 57 6.13 -35.85 36.44
CA VAL A 57 7.16 -35.63 37.48
C VAL A 57 8.14 -34.56 37.03
N ASP A 58 8.68 -33.77 37.97
CA ASP A 58 9.79 -32.85 37.68
C ASP A 58 11.03 -33.65 37.26
N TYR A 59 11.70 -33.20 36.20
CA TYR A 59 12.97 -33.75 35.71
C TYR A 59 14.01 -33.93 36.82
N ARG A 60 14.17 -32.94 37.72
CA ARG A 60 15.15 -33.03 38.80
C ARG A 60 14.81 -34.12 39.81
N THR A 61 13.53 -34.25 40.14
CA THR A 61 13.04 -35.32 41.03
C THR A 61 13.26 -36.69 40.40
N LEU A 62 12.89 -36.85 39.11
CA LEU A 62 13.14 -38.09 38.37
C LEU A 62 14.62 -38.49 38.39
N VAL A 63 15.52 -37.57 38.06
CA VAL A 63 16.97 -37.85 38.05
C VAL A 63 17.47 -38.19 39.46
N GLY A 64 16.94 -37.55 40.51
CA GLY A 64 17.23 -37.89 41.90
C GLY A 64 16.81 -39.31 42.27
N ASP A 65 15.55 -39.67 41.95
CA ASP A 65 14.98 -41.00 42.22
C ASP A 65 15.67 -42.10 41.40
N ALA A 66 16.11 -41.76 40.17
CA ALA A 66 16.90 -42.61 39.30
C ALA A 66 18.41 -42.58 39.61
N LYS A 67 18.82 -42.19 40.82
CA LYS A 67 20.23 -42.22 41.29
C LYS A 67 21.22 -41.48 40.38
N GLY A 68 20.77 -40.40 39.73
CA GLY A 68 21.57 -39.59 38.82
C GLY A 68 21.49 -39.98 37.35
N SER A 69 20.75 -41.05 37.01
CA SER A 69 20.60 -41.50 35.62
C SER A 69 19.72 -40.54 34.81
N ASP A 70 20.27 -40.03 33.71
CA ASP A 70 19.64 -39.02 32.85
C ASP A 70 19.00 -39.68 31.62
N PRO A 71 17.66 -39.67 31.50
CA PRO A 71 16.97 -40.37 30.43
C PRO A 71 17.26 -39.80 29.04
N PHE A 72 17.79 -38.59 28.88
CA PHE A 72 18.11 -38.02 27.58
C PHE A 72 19.52 -38.37 27.10
N LYS A 73 20.37 -38.90 27.97
CA LYS A 73 21.77 -39.27 27.65
C LYS A 73 21.95 -40.75 27.31
N VAL A 74 21.00 -41.60 27.69
CA VAL A 74 21.10 -43.04 27.40
C VAL A 74 20.91 -43.32 25.91
N PRO A 75 21.90 -43.88 25.19
CA PRO A 75 21.82 -44.07 23.74
C PRO A 75 20.62 -44.91 23.27
N ALA A 76 20.12 -44.62 22.07
CA ALA A 76 19.05 -45.40 21.47
C ALA A 76 19.45 -46.88 21.33
N GLY A 77 18.53 -47.80 21.66
CA GLY A 77 18.79 -49.24 21.56
C GLY A 77 19.64 -49.84 22.68
N SER A 78 20.04 -49.06 23.70
CA SER A 78 20.59 -49.60 24.95
C SER A 78 19.70 -50.71 25.52
N ASN A 79 20.31 -51.75 26.09
CA ASN A 79 19.59 -52.92 26.60
C ASN A 79 19.09 -52.67 28.03
N PRO A 80 17.76 -52.61 28.28
CA PRO A 80 17.20 -52.36 29.61
C PRO A 80 17.58 -53.39 30.69
N ALA A 81 18.01 -54.59 30.29
CA ALA A 81 18.40 -55.63 31.24
C ALA A 81 19.83 -55.51 31.76
N THR A 82 20.70 -54.73 31.10
CA THR A 82 22.13 -54.66 31.41
C THR A 82 22.66 -53.25 31.58
N ASP A 83 21.98 -52.25 31.01
CA ASP A 83 22.38 -50.85 31.12
C ASP A 83 22.01 -50.32 32.53
N PRO A 84 22.98 -49.91 33.36
CA PRO A 84 22.72 -49.45 34.73
C PRO A 84 21.79 -48.24 34.79
N ASP A 85 21.85 -47.34 33.80
CA ASP A 85 21.01 -46.14 33.78
C ASP A 85 19.55 -46.51 33.51
N LEU A 86 19.33 -47.46 32.60
CA LEU A 86 17.98 -47.99 32.34
C LEU A 86 17.41 -48.77 33.52
N ILE A 87 18.25 -49.52 34.24
CA ILE A 87 17.83 -50.22 35.46
C ILE A 87 17.40 -49.22 36.54
N ASN A 88 18.16 -48.14 36.73
CA ASN A 88 17.81 -47.08 37.69
C ASN A 88 16.53 -46.33 37.28
N LEU A 89 16.39 -45.97 36.00
CA LEU A 89 15.18 -45.32 35.47
C LEU A 89 13.95 -46.22 35.64
N SER A 90 14.08 -47.53 35.36
CA SER A 90 12.98 -48.48 35.59
C SER A 90 12.63 -48.60 37.08
N ALA A 91 13.61 -48.52 38.00
CA ALA A 91 13.36 -48.55 39.43
C ALA A 91 12.67 -47.26 39.94
N ALA A 92 12.85 -46.14 39.24
CA ALA A 92 12.14 -44.89 39.47
C ALA A 92 10.75 -44.86 38.78
N ASN A 93 10.25 -46.00 38.29
CA ASN A 93 9.00 -46.13 37.53
C ASN A 93 8.92 -45.24 36.29
N PHE A 94 10.05 -44.87 35.68
CA PHE A 94 10.10 -44.01 34.51
C PHE A 94 9.31 -44.62 33.34
N ALA A 95 8.40 -43.85 32.77
CA ALA A 95 7.63 -44.26 31.59
C ALA A 95 8.24 -43.67 30.30
N GLY A 96 8.51 -42.36 30.32
CA GLY A 96 9.06 -41.64 29.18
C GLY A 96 9.20 -40.14 29.45
N ALA A 97 9.93 -39.47 28.58
CA ALA A 97 10.15 -38.04 28.66
C ALA A 97 10.28 -37.41 27.27
N VAL A 98 9.96 -36.13 27.21
CA VAL A 98 10.17 -35.28 26.04
C VAL A 98 10.95 -34.06 26.49
N ARG A 99 12.00 -33.70 25.74
CA ARG A 99 12.63 -32.40 25.83
C ARG A 99 12.50 -31.70 24.48
N ALA A 100 12.20 -30.42 24.51
CA ALA A 100 12.01 -29.66 23.29
C ALA A 100 12.37 -28.18 23.48
N ARG A 101 12.85 -27.55 22.41
CA ARG A 101 13.10 -26.12 22.34
C ARG A 101 12.44 -25.56 21.10
N ILE A 102 11.61 -24.52 21.28
CA ILE A 102 10.97 -23.80 20.17
C ILE A 102 12.05 -23.25 19.24
N GLY A 103 11.80 -23.29 17.92
CA GLY A 103 12.67 -22.67 16.93
C GLY A 103 12.68 -23.43 15.61
N LEU A 104 13.59 -23.04 14.70
CA LEU A 104 13.78 -23.77 13.46
C LEU A 104 14.72 -24.97 13.65
N PRO A 105 14.36 -26.16 13.15
CA PRO A 105 15.24 -27.32 13.17
C PRO A 105 16.47 -27.07 12.28
N ASN A 106 17.59 -27.73 12.60
CA ASN A 106 18.81 -27.68 11.80
C ASN A 106 18.67 -28.49 10.49
N LEU A 107 17.86 -27.99 9.57
CA LEU A 107 17.55 -28.54 8.25
C LEU A 107 17.53 -27.41 7.21
N PRO A 108 17.71 -27.70 5.91
CA PRO A 108 17.58 -26.70 4.86
C PRO A 108 16.23 -25.96 4.92
N VAL A 109 16.24 -24.63 4.83
CA VAL A 109 15.03 -23.78 5.00
C VAL A 109 13.90 -24.15 4.03
N ASP A 110 14.26 -24.57 2.82
CA ASP A 110 13.32 -24.99 1.77
C ASP A 110 12.68 -26.37 2.05
N SER A 111 13.30 -27.17 2.91
CA SER A 111 12.75 -28.46 3.37
C SER A 111 11.76 -28.29 4.54
N LEU A 112 11.70 -27.10 5.13
CA LEU A 112 10.79 -26.80 6.23
C LEU A 112 9.38 -26.52 5.71
N PRO A 113 8.33 -27.04 6.39
CA PRO A 113 6.97 -26.70 6.03
C PRO A 113 6.72 -25.19 6.18
N ALA A 114 5.62 -24.72 5.60
CA ALA A 114 5.09 -23.40 5.94
C ALA A 114 4.82 -23.35 7.45
N ILE A 115 5.23 -22.28 8.13
CA ILE A 115 4.89 -22.01 9.53
C ILE A 115 3.39 -21.73 9.67
N ALA A 116 2.83 -20.96 8.75
CA ALA A 116 1.41 -20.59 8.73
C ALA A 116 0.83 -20.84 7.34
N THR A 117 -0.29 -21.57 7.30
CA THR A 117 -1.12 -21.70 6.09
C THR A 117 -2.42 -20.94 6.32
N LEU A 118 -2.62 -19.89 5.53
CA LEU A 118 -3.79 -19.04 5.58
C LEU A 118 -5.00 -19.81 5.02
N GLY A 119 -6.13 -19.70 5.71
CA GLY A 119 -7.41 -20.20 5.20
C GLY A 119 -8.06 -19.21 4.22
N SER A 120 -9.38 -19.30 4.06
CA SER A 120 -10.17 -18.43 3.18
C SER A 120 -11.13 -17.54 3.97
N GLY A 121 -11.16 -16.24 3.69
CA GLY A 121 -12.09 -15.26 4.26
C GLY A 121 -11.59 -14.56 5.53
N SER A 122 -12.47 -13.78 6.17
CA SER A 122 -12.12 -12.84 7.25
C SER A 122 -11.87 -13.47 8.63
N ASN A 123 -12.41 -14.67 8.87
CA ASN A 123 -12.27 -15.42 10.14
C ASN A 123 -11.60 -16.78 9.93
N ALA A 124 -10.85 -16.93 8.84
CA ALA A 124 -10.30 -18.22 8.48
C ALA A 124 -9.31 -18.72 9.55
N PRO A 125 -9.44 -19.97 10.03
CA PRO A 125 -8.40 -20.55 10.87
C PRO A 125 -7.09 -20.61 10.08
N VAL A 126 -5.99 -20.33 10.76
CA VAL A 126 -4.65 -20.50 10.23
C VAL A 126 -4.12 -21.83 10.72
N LEU A 127 -3.71 -22.70 9.80
CA LEU A 127 -2.98 -23.90 10.16
C LEU A 127 -1.54 -23.49 10.50
N PHE A 128 -1.19 -23.62 11.78
CA PHE A 128 0.12 -23.29 12.31
C PHE A 128 0.92 -24.56 12.54
N ASN A 129 2.13 -24.62 11.97
CA ASN A 129 3.07 -25.72 12.16
C ASN A 129 4.07 -25.36 13.27
N LEU A 130 4.01 -26.12 14.36
CA LEU A 130 4.83 -25.97 15.55
C LEU A 130 6.16 -26.69 15.32
N LEU A 131 7.22 -25.92 15.08
CA LEU A 131 8.58 -26.42 14.87
C LEU A 131 9.43 -26.25 16.12
N CYS A 132 10.37 -27.17 16.31
CA CYS A 132 11.35 -27.11 17.38
C CYS A 132 12.75 -27.01 16.78
N SER A 133 13.65 -26.27 17.42
CA SER A 133 15.09 -26.30 17.10
C SER A 133 15.74 -27.58 17.65
N GLU A 134 15.29 -28.00 18.83
CA GLU A 134 15.66 -29.27 19.45
C GLU A 134 14.38 -30.01 19.86
N PHE A 135 14.30 -31.31 19.56
CA PHE A 135 13.22 -32.16 20.05
C PHE A 135 13.77 -33.56 20.25
N GLN A 136 13.61 -34.12 21.44
CA GLN A 136 14.06 -35.48 21.77
C GLN A 136 13.01 -36.16 22.64
N ILE A 137 12.77 -37.43 22.33
CA ILE A 137 11.84 -38.29 23.05
C ILE A 137 12.55 -39.55 23.52
N THR A 138 12.33 -39.90 24.77
CA THR A 138 12.90 -41.10 25.37
C THR A 138 11.88 -41.88 26.18
N GLY A 139 12.10 -43.17 26.38
CA GLY A 139 11.24 -44.00 27.23
C GLY A 139 11.32 -45.49 26.95
N PHE A 140 10.59 -46.26 27.76
CA PHE A 140 10.48 -47.70 27.63
C PHE A 140 9.29 -48.11 26.78
N GLN A 141 9.53 -48.94 25.78
CA GLN A 141 8.49 -49.72 25.11
C GLN A 141 8.42 -51.11 25.76
N TYR A 142 7.41 -51.29 26.62
CA TYR A 142 7.10 -52.57 27.24
C TYR A 142 6.37 -53.48 26.24
N GLY A 143 6.89 -54.68 26.09
CA GLY A 143 6.37 -55.74 25.22
C GLY A 143 5.88 -56.96 26.01
N PRO A 144 5.40 -58.00 25.30
CA PRO A 144 4.89 -59.21 25.91
C PRO A 144 5.91 -59.89 26.83
N ARG A 145 5.44 -60.50 27.92
CA ARG A 145 6.28 -61.26 28.88
C ARG A 145 7.35 -60.43 29.59
N GLY A 146 7.11 -59.12 29.77
CA GLY A 146 8.01 -58.25 30.54
C GLY A 146 9.27 -57.83 29.79
N SER A 147 9.37 -58.07 28.48
CA SER A 147 10.45 -57.51 27.67
C SER A 147 10.28 -55.99 27.59
N ALA A 148 11.34 -55.23 27.84
CA ALA A 148 11.37 -53.80 27.59
C ALA A 148 12.39 -53.49 26.50
N THR A 149 12.09 -52.49 25.67
CA THR A 149 13.03 -51.90 24.71
C THR A 149 13.16 -50.41 24.99
N TRP A 150 14.36 -49.88 24.80
CA TRP A 150 14.64 -48.47 25.05
C TRP A 150 14.58 -47.66 23.76
N ILE A 151 13.80 -46.58 23.79
CA ILE A 151 13.69 -45.62 22.72
C ILE A 151 14.36 -44.34 23.17
N ASN A 152 15.22 -43.80 22.32
CA ASN A 152 15.73 -42.44 22.43
C ASN A 152 15.87 -41.90 21.00
N GLN A 153 14.96 -41.02 20.59
CA GLN A 153 14.92 -40.47 19.24
C GLN A 153 14.98 -38.95 19.31
N SER A 154 15.75 -38.35 18.39
CA SER A 154 15.90 -36.91 18.27
C SER A 154 15.49 -36.43 16.89
N GLN A 155 15.03 -35.18 16.83
CA GLN A 155 14.72 -34.51 15.58
C GLN A 155 15.87 -34.64 14.58
N PRO A 156 15.59 -35.01 13.31
CA PRO A 156 16.61 -35.11 12.28
C PRO A 156 17.38 -33.79 12.12
N SER A 157 18.68 -33.89 11.86
CA SER A 157 19.54 -32.75 11.54
C SER A 157 20.32 -33.00 10.25
N GLY A 158 20.59 -31.94 9.49
CA GLY A 158 21.28 -31.96 8.19
C GLY A 158 20.46 -32.53 7.04
N SER A 159 19.85 -33.70 7.22
CA SER A 159 18.99 -34.37 6.23
C SER A 159 17.85 -35.12 6.91
N GLY A 160 16.66 -35.12 6.29
CA GLY A 160 15.46 -35.79 6.80
C GLY A 160 14.23 -34.90 6.75
N SER A 161 13.12 -35.38 7.30
CA SER A 161 11.89 -34.60 7.43
C SER A 161 11.78 -33.98 8.82
N PRO A 162 11.42 -32.69 8.93
CA PRO A 162 11.23 -32.05 10.23
C PRO A 162 10.07 -32.71 10.98
N TRP A 163 10.20 -32.80 12.30
CA TRP A 163 9.08 -33.16 13.16
C TRP A 163 8.32 -31.89 13.52
N TYR A 164 7.02 -31.86 13.29
CA TYR A 164 6.18 -30.71 13.63
C TYR A 164 4.74 -31.14 13.94
N PHE A 165 4.11 -30.39 14.84
CA PHE A 165 2.69 -30.53 15.13
C PHE A 165 1.93 -29.48 14.33
N SER A 166 0.66 -29.73 14.03
CA SER A 166 -0.17 -28.75 13.34
C SER A 166 -1.42 -28.44 14.15
N ALA A 167 -1.64 -27.17 14.43
CA ALA A 167 -2.82 -26.68 15.15
C ALA A 167 -3.50 -25.58 14.34
N ASN A 168 -4.83 -25.59 14.35
CA ASN A 168 -5.60 -24.44 13.90
C ASN A 168 -5.59 -23.38 14.99
N VAL A 169 -5.16 -22.18 14.64
CA VAL A 169 -5.20 -21.00 15.51
C VAL A 169 -5.97 -19.90 14.82
N SER A 170 -6.64 -19.06 15.61
CA SER A 170 -7.35 -17.89 15.10
C SER A 170 -6.38 -16.74 14.84
N LEU A 171 -6.66 -15.96 13.81
CA LEU A 171 -6.00 -14.66 13.62
C LEU A 171 -6.75 -13.60 14.42
N ASN A 172 -6.10 -12.98 15.38
CA ASN A 172 -6.71 -11.97 16.24
C ASN A 172 -5.92 -10.66 16.21
N SER A 173 -6.60 -9.55 16.48
CA SER A 173 -5.99 -8.23 16.51
C SER A 173 -6.38 -7.48 17.77
N THR A 174 -5.41 -6.76 18.35
CA THR A 174 -5.66 -5.90 19.51
C THR A 174 -4.95 -4.58 19.35
N THR A 175 -5.53 -3.52 19.94
CA THR A 175 -4.85 -2.24 20.06
C THR A 175 -3.79 -2.32 21.16
N ILE A 176 -2.60 -1.79 20.91
CA ILE A 176 -1.50 -1.76 21.89
C ILE A 176 -1.10 -0.33 22.22
N ASP A 177 -0.57 -0.15 23.43
CA ASP A 177 0.01 1.12 23.87
C ASP A 177 1.29 1.43 23.07
N PRO A 178 1.52 2.67 22.61
CA PRO A 178 2.76 3.09 21.94
C PRO A 178 4.05 2.85 22.72
N ASN A 179 3.98 2.67 24.04
CA ASN A 179 5.13 2.35 24.90
C ASN A 179 5.30 0.84 25.14
N SER A 180 4.45 0.00 24.54
CA SER A 180 4.58 -1.45 24.62
C SER A 180 5.89 -1.90 23.97
N PRO A 181 6.56 -2.94 24.48
CA PRO A 181 7.73 -3.49 23.81
C PRO A 181 7.35 -4.01 22.42
N VAL A 182 7.93 -3.41 21.38
CA VAL A 182 7.75 -3.76 19.97
C VAL A 182 9.13 -3.89 19.28
N PRO A 183 9.22 -4.54 18.11
CA PRO A 183 10.47 -4.60 17.36
C PRO A 183 11.07 -3.19 17.09
N PRO A 184 12.41 -3.03 17.03
CA PRO A 184 13.06 -1.72 16.90
C PRO A 184 12.55 -0.86 15.73
N ALA A 185 12.28 -1.46 14.57
CA ALA A 185 11.72 -0.74 13.41
C ALA A 185 10.30 -0.19 13.70
N VAL A 186 9.47 -0.94 14.43
CA VAL A 186 8.14 -0.49 14.86
C VAL A 186 8.27 0.63 15.89
N GLN A 187 9.24 0.53 16.82
CA GLN A 187 9.50 1.57 17.81
C GLN A 187 9.97 2.88 17.17
N GLN A 188 10.85 2.80 16.17
CA GLN A 188 11.28 3.95 15.38
C GLN A 188 10.09 4.63 14.71
N ARG A 189 9.17 3.84 14.12
CA ARG A 189 7.96 4.39 13.51
C ARG A 189 7.03 5.08 14.50
N ILE A 190 6.87 4.50 15.69
CA ILE A 190 6.11 5.15 16.76
C ILE A 190 6.70 6.54 17.06
N ALA A 191 8.03 6.65 17.16
CA ALA A 191 8.70 7.91 17.42
C ALA A 191 8.51 8.93 16.28
N GLU A 192 8.61 8.51 15.01
CA GLU A 192 8.36 9.38 13.84
C GLU A 192 6.92 9.91 13.80
N LEU A 193 5.95 9.05 14.09
CA LEU A 193 4.52 9.41 14.05
C LEU A 193 4.12 10.31 15.22
N GLN A 194 4.82 10.21 16.37
CA GLN A 194 4.58 11.02 17.57
C GLN A 194 4.95 12.50 17.41
N HIS A 195 5.60 12.91 16.32
CA HIS A 195 5.99 14.30 16.04
C HIS A 195 4.82 15.23 15.63
N ASP A 196 3.74 15.27 16.42
CA ASP A 196 2.70 16.32 16.48
C ASP A 196 1.40 16.09 15.66
N PRO A 197 0.21 15.87 16.29
CA PRO A 197 -0.02 15.86 17.73
C PRO A 197 0.36 14.53 18.39
N ALA A 198 0.73 14.61 19.67
CA ALA A 198 0.91 13.43 20.52
C ALA A 198 -0.38 12.60 20.58
N ASN A 199 -0.28 11.28 20.53
CA ASN A 199 -1.42 10.34 20.49
C ASN A 199 -2.31 10.47 19.23
N ALA A 200 -1.77 10.97 18.12
CA ALA A 200 -2.49 11.02 16.85
C ALA A 200 -2.79 9.65 16.24
N PHE A 201 -2.39 8.53 16.84
CA PHE A 201 -2.57 7.20 16.28
C PHE A 201 -2.79 6.10 17.33
N ALA A 202 -3.56 5.08 16.94
CA ALA A 202 -3.69 3.79 17.58
C ALA A 202 -2.87 2.76 16.81
N ILE A 203 -2.24 1.84 17.53
CA ILE A 203 -1.44 0.76 16.94
C ILE A 203 -2.24 -0.52 17.11
N GLN A 204 -2.57 -1.19 16.01
CA GLN A 204 -3.17 -2.51 16.03
C GLN A 204 -2.11 -3.57 15.75
N LYS A 205 -2.08 -4.60 16.59
CA LYS A 205 -1.19 -5.75 16.46
C LYS A 205 -2.00 -6.95 15.96
N LEU A 206 -1.63 -7.52 14.81
CA LEU A 206 -2.17 -8.80 14.33
C LEU A 206 -1.31 -9.95 14.85
N PHE A 207 -1.91 -10.94 15.48
CA PHE A 207 -1.18 -12.08 16.04
C PHE A 207 -1.96 -13.39 15.90
N LEU A 208 -1.23 -14.49 16.02
CA LEU A 208 -1.82 -15.82 16.13
C LEU A 208 -2.30 -16.02 17.58
N ASP A 209 -3.60 -16.22 17.75
CA ASP A 209 -4.22 -16.40 19.05
C ASP A 209 -4.07 -17.84 19.53
N LEU A 210 -3.02 -18.05 20.34
CA LEU A 210 -2.64 -19.36 20.84
C LEU A 210 -3.68 -19.94 21.82
N ASP A 211 -4.56 -19.12 22.40
CA ASP A 211 -5.60 -19.60 23.31
C ASP A 211 -6.74 -20.30 22.54
N THR A 212 -6.81 -20.11 21.23
CA THR A 212 -7.77 -20.78 20.34
C THR A 212 -7.20 -22.02 19.65
N ALA A 213 -5.99 -22.46 20.03
CA ALA A 213 -5.29 -23.55 19.35
C ALA A 213 -6.05 -24.89 19.47
N ILE A 214 -6.47 -25.45 18.33
CA ILE A 214 -7.07 -26.78 18.23
C ILE A 214 -6.17 -27.68 17.39
N LEU A 215 -5.71 -28.79 17.98
CA LEU A 215 -4.86 -29.77 17.30
C LEU A 215 -5.58 -30.36 16.08
N GLN A 216 -4.92 -30.34 14.92
CA GLN A 216 -5.44 -30.92 13.67
C GLN A 216 -4.74 -32.24 13.34
N SER A 217 -3.44 -32.33 13.61
CA SER A 217 -2.68 -33.55 13.36
C SER A 217 -1.46 -33.64 14.28
N SER A 218 -1.16 -34.88 14.68
CA SER A 218 0.08 -35.25 15.36
C SER A 218 1.17 -35.55 14.31
N PRO A 219 2.44 -35.18 14.55
CA PRO A 219 3.55 -35.54 13.67
C PRO A 219 3.67 -37.04 13.55
N THR A 220 4.22 -37.51 12.43
CA THR A 220 4.88 -38.81 12.41
C THR A 220 6.33 -38.62 12.86
N ILE A 221 6.68 -39.17 14.03
CA ILE A 221 8.04 -39.09 14.59
C ILE A 221 8.75 -40.38 14.21
N GLN A 222 9.85 -40.23 13.47
CA GLN A 222 10.61 -41.38 13.01
C GLN A 222 11.17 -42.19 14.19
N GLY A 223 11.00 -43.52 14.14
CA GLY A 223 11.49 -44.41 15.20
C GLY A 223 10.58 -44.52 16.43
N VAL A 224 9.40 -43.88 16.42
CA VAL A 224 8.41 -43.98 17.50
C VAL A 224 7.09 -44.54 16.96
N PRO A 225 6.63 -45.73 17.41
CA PRO A 225 5.39 -46.34 16.92
C PRO A 225 4.13 -45.56 17.30
N SER A 226 3.21 -45.38 16.35
CA SER A 226 1.87 -44.81 16.60
C SER A 226 1.06 -45.74 17.49
N GLY A 227 0.87 -45.38 18.75
CA GLY A 227 0.16 -46.20 19.76
C GLY A 227 0.98 -46.55 21.01
N TRP A 228 2.27 -46.19 21.05
CA TRP A 228 3.06 -46.28 22.27
C TRP A 228 2.49 -45.36 23.37
N PRO A 229 2.39 -45.75 24.66
CA PRO A 229 1.74 -44.91 25.68
C PRO A 229 2.32 -43.49 25.82
N VAL A 230 3.64 -43.35 25.59
CA VAL A 230 4.32 -42.04 25.59
C VAL A 230 3.89 -41.17 24.41
N TRP A 231 3.43 -41.77 23.30
CA TRP A 231 2.86 -41.05 22.14
C TRP A 231 1.69 -40.13 22.54
N ASN A 232 0.78 -40.65 23.36
CA ASN A 232 -0.39 -39.90 23.83
C ASN A 232 0.02 -38.77 24.79
N LEU A 233 1.15 -38.91 25.49
CA LEU A 233 1.70 -37.88 26.37
C LEU A 233 2.26 -36.71 25.57
N ILE A 234 2.96 -37.00 24.46
CA ILE A 234 3.45 -35.99 23.51
C ILE A 234 2.26 -35.17 22.98
N THR A 235 1.20 -35.80 22.51
CA THR A 235 0.11 -35.07 21.87
C THR A 235 -0.72 -34.24 22.85
N THR A 236 -0.87 -34.70 24.09
CA THR A 236 -1.78 -34.07 25.06
C THR A 236 -1.11 -32.96 25.86
N VAL A 237 0.17 -33.13 26.25
CA VAL A 237 0.83 -32.22 27.21
C VAL A 237 1.89 -31.36 26.57
N PHE A 238 2.68 -31.89 25.63
CA PHE A 238 3.72 -31.09 24.97
C PHE A 238 3.13 -29.87 24.26
N LEU A 239 1.95 -29.97 23.64
CA LEU A 239 1.28 -28.81 23.03
C LEU A 239 0.90 -27.74 24.06
N GLY A 240 0.30 -28.14 25.18
CA GLY A 240 -0.06 -27.23 26.27
C GLY A 240 1.17 -26.54 26.85
N SER A 241 2.25 -27.29 27.09
CA SER A 241 3.53 -26.75 27.57
C SER A 241 4.19 -25.86 26.52
N TYR A 242 4.17 -26.24 25.24
CA TYR A 242 4.72 -25.47 24.13
C TYR A 242 4.03 -24.12 23.99
N PHE A 243 2.69 -24.09 23.90
CA PHE A 243 1.96 -22.83 23.82
C PHE A 243 2.07 -22.00 25.10
N THR A 244 2.15 -22.63 26.28
CA THR A 244 2.43 -21.92 27.53
C THR A 244 3.80 -21.24 27.51
N GLN A 245 4.82 -21.93 27.01
CA GLN A 245 6.16 -21.36 26.90
C GLN A 245 6.23 -20.27 25.83
N LEU A 246 5.53 -20.46 24.71
CA LEU A 246 5.48 -19.47 23.64
C LEU A 246 4.76 -18.19 24.12
N ARG A 247 3.70 -18.33 24.93
CA ARG A 247 3.00 -17.21 25.57
C ARG A 247 3.90 -16.39 26.51
N GLN A 248 4.91 -16.97 27.16
CA GLN A 248 5.87 -16.20 27.97
C GLN A 248 6.67 -15.19 27.13
N ASN A 249 6.82 -15.44 25.83
CA ASN A 249 7.45 -14.53 24.87
C ASN A 249 6.42 -13.66 24.12
N GLY A 250 5.12 -13.77 24.44
CA GLY A 250 4.01 -13.15 23.73
C GLY A 250 3.51 -13.98 22.54
N ASN A 251 2.27 -13.70 22.11
CA ASN A 251 1.70 -14.32 20.91
C ASN A 251 2.51 -13.96 19.65
N PRO A 252 2.74 -14.89 18.70
CA PRO A 252 3.42 -14.62 17.44
C PRO A 252 2.72 -13.49 16.69
N VAL A 253 3.43 -12.39 16.49
CA VAL A 253 2.90 -11.22 15.80
C VAL A 253 3.19 -11.33 14.31
N LEU A 254 2.15 -11.17 13.49
CA LEU A 254 2.28 -11.20 12.03
C LEU A 254 2.48 -9.81 11.45
N SER A 255 1.87 -8.79 12.06
CA SER A 255 2.00 -7.41 11.60
C SER A 255 1.59 -6.41 12.68
N TYR A 256 2.00 -5.15 12.46
CA TYR A 256 1.50 -3.98 13.16
C TYR A 256 0.89 -3.03 12.12
N SER A 257 -0.31 -2.52 12.37
CA SER A 257 -0.94 -1.47 11.58
C SER A 257 -1.18 -0.23 12.44
N PHE A 258 -1.11 0.93 11.82
CA PHE A 258 -1.27 2.22 12.48
C PHE A 258 -2.52 2.90 11.93
N THR A 259 -3.47 3.26 12.79
CA THR A 259 -4.66 4.06 12.43
C THR A 259 -4.59 5.39 13.16
N MET A 260 -5.02 6.50 12.55
CA MET A 260 -4.93 7.80 13.21
C MET A 260 -6.17 8.14 14.04
N ALA A 261 -5.98 8.78 15.20
CA ALA A 261 -7.01 9.32 16.07
C ALA A 261 -7.30 10.82 15.80
N ALA A 262 -6.43 11.53 15.07
CA ALA A 262 -6.62 12.94 14.71
C ALA A 262 -6.14 13.23 13.27
N PRO A 263 -6.90 13.99 12.46
CA PRO A 263 -6.61 14.17 11.03
C PRO A 263 -5.43 15.13 10.74
N ARG A 264 -4.62 14.81 9.71
CA ARG A 264 -3.55 15.66 9.13
C ARG A 264 -3.78 15.92 7.62
N PRO A 265 -3.90 17.17 7.15
CA PRO A 265 -4.33 17.49 5.77
C PRO A 265 -3.47 16.96 4.60
N ALA A 266 -2.23 16.52 4.83
CA ALA A 266 -1.24 16.28 3.78
C ALA A 266 -0.97 14.79 3.43
N THR A 267 -1.63 13.83 4.07
CA THR A 267 -1.42 12.40 3.79
C THR A 267 -2.76 11.67 3.71
N LEU A 268 -2.87 10.62 2.89
CA LEU A 268 -4.02 9.72 2.96
C LEU A 268 -4.10 9.12 4.36
N GLN A 269 -5.17 9.44 5.08
CA GLN A 269 -5.39 9.00 6.46
C GLN A 269 -6.29 7.78 6.47
N LEU A 270 -5.81 6.68 7.07
CA LEU A 270 -6.67 5.55 7.38
C LEU A 270 -7.32 5.79 8.74
N GLY A 271 -8.64 5.86 8.75
CA GLY A 271 -9.44 5.89 9.96
C GLY A 271 -9.61 4.49 10.55
N SER A 272 -9.70 3.46 9.71
CA SER A 272 -9.86 2.07 10.17
C SER A 272 -9.41 1.05 9.12
N VAL A 273 -9.13 -0.17 9.58
CA VAL A 273 -8.63 -1.28 8.76
C VAL A 273 -9.35 -2.57 9.17
N SER A 274 -9.66 -3.39 8.17
CA SER A 274 -10.11 -4.77 8.32
C SER A 274 -9.19 -5.70 7.52
N ARG A 275 -9.39 -7.01 7.64
CA ARG A 275 -8.56 -8.01 6.96
C ARG A 275 -9.36 -9.18 6.42
N GLU A 276 -8.79 -9.85 5.43
CA GLU A 276 -9.23 -11.14 4.94
C GLU A 276 -8.05 -11.96 4.38
N CYS A 277 -8.21 -13.28 4.31
CA CYS A 277 -7.32 -14.13 3.54
C CYS A 277 -7.96 -14.43 2.18
N LEU A 278 -7.25 -14.11 1.10
CA LEU A 278 -7.68 -14.32 -0.27
C LEU A 278 -6.88 -15.50 -0.88
N PRO A 279 -7.50 -16.68 -1.06
CA PRO A 279 -6.88 -17.78 -1.79
C PRO A 279 -6.54 -17.36 -3.22
N LEU A 280 -5.53 -18.02 -3.80
CA LEU A 280 -5.24 -17.84 -5.22
C LEU A 280 -6.47 -18.23 -6.07
N LEU A 281 -6.85 -17.33 -6.97
CA LEU A 281 -8.01 -17.48 -7.83
C LEU A 281 -7.62 -18.03 -9.21
N ALA A 282 -8.45 -18.92 -9.74
CA ALA A 282 -8.47 -19.31 -11.15
C ALA A 282 -9.85 -18.97 -11.71
N ASN A 283 -9.89 -18.16 -12.78
CA ASN A 283 -11.14 -17.67 -13.38
C ASN A 283 -12.10 -16.99 -12.36
N GLY A 284 -11.51 -16.29 -11.38
CA GLY A 284 -12.25 -15.46 -10.41
C GLY A 284 -12.84 -16.26 -9.26
N GLN A 285 -12.49 -17.54 -9.17
CA GLN A 285 -12.92 -18.45 -8.11
C GLN A 285 -11.69 -19.03 -7.39
N PRO A 286 -11.77 -19.25 -6.06
CA PRO A 286 -10.71 -19.90 -5.31
C PRO A 286 -10.34 -21.27 -5.89
N ILE A 287 -9.04 -21.54 -6.02
CA ILE A 287 -8.56 -22.86 -6.44
C ILE A 287 -8.87 -23.89 -5.34
N THR A 288 -9.57 -24.95 -5.70
CA THR A 288 -9.79 -26.11 -4.82
C THR A 288 -8.55 -27.00 -4.77
N ASN A 289 -8.16 -27.48 -3.59
CA ASN A 289 -6.98 -28.34 -3.38
C ASN A 289 -5.69 -27.77 -3.98
N PRO A 290 -5.26 -26.57 -3.54
CA PRO A 290 -4.09 -25.89 -4.10
C PRO A 290 -2.79 -26.67 -3.84
N THR A 291 -1.88 -26.63 -4.82
CA THR A 291 -0.50 -27.10 -4.65
C THR A 291 0.27 -26.20 -3.67
N PRO A 292 1.41 -26.63 -3.11
CA PRO A 292 2.22 -25.79 -2.21
C PRO A 292 2.61 -24.43 -2.82
N ALA A 293 2.91 -24.39 -4.13
CA ALA A 293 3.21 -23.14 -4.82
C ALA A 293 1.98 -22.22 -4.93
N GLN A 294 0.79 -22.79 -5.16
CA GLN A 294 -0.46 -22.03 -5.18
C GLN A 294 -0.85 -21.53 -3.78
N LEU A 295 -0.62 -22.32 -2.74
CA LEU A 295 -0.78 -21.88 -1.34
C LEU A 295 0.15 -20.71 -1.01
N ALA A 296 1.41 -20.76 -1.49
CA ALA A 296 2.37 -19.69 -1.29
C ALA A 296 1.92 -18.34 -1.88
N ALA A 297 1.08 -18.37 -2.93
CA ALA A 297 0.50 -17.20 -3.57
C ALA A 297 -0.78 -16.66 -2.89
N THR A 298 -1.34 -17.38 -1.92
CA THR A 298 -2.48 -16.90 -1.11
C THR A 298 -2.10 -15.58 -0.44
N ALA A 299 -2.99 -14.59 -0.42
CA ALA A 299 -2.70 -13.28 0.11
C ALA A 299 -3.42 -13.03 1.45
N LEU A 300 -2.70 -12.47 2.42
CA LEU A 300 -3.29 -11.77 3.54
C LEU A 300 -3.55 -10.33 3.11
N VAL A 301 -4.82 -9.95 3.05
CA VAL A 301 -5.28 -8.68 2.51
C VAL A 301 -5.78 -7.80 3.65
N TYR A 302 -5.23 -6.60 3.75
CA TYR A 302 -5.71 -5.52 4.60
C TYR A 302 -6.52 -4.56 3.74
N VAL A 303 -7.74 -4.27 4.17
CA VAL A 303 -8.62 -3.30 3.52
C VAL A 303 -8.83 -2.12 4.46
N GLY A 304 -8.56 -0.92 3.97
CA GLY A 304 -8.56 0.32 4.76
C GLY A 304 -9.59 1.32 4.25
N THR A 305 -10.09 2.14 5.17
CA THR A 305 -10.93 3.30 4.85
C THR A 305 -10.50 4.54 5.64
N THR A 306 -10.78 5.72 5.10
CA THR A 306 -10.65 7.01 5.79
C THR A 306 -11.71 7.19 6.89
N SER A 307 -12.76 6.36 6.91
CA SER A 307 -13.77 6.33 7.97
C SER A 307 -13.23 5.67 9.25
N THR A 308 -13.77 6.04 10.41
CA THR A 308 -13.48 5.38 11.70
C THR A 308 -14.15 4.02 11.84
N THR A 309 -15.06 3.66 10.93
CA THR A 309 -15.76 2.37 10.94
C THR A 309 -15.02 1.36 10.06
N PRO A 310 -14.52 0.24 10.62
CA PRO A 310 -13.82 -0.79 9.84
C PRO A 310 -14.68 -1.29 8.68
N PRO A 311 -14.11 -1.39 7.46
CA PRO A 311 -14.87 -1.82 6.30
C PRO A 311 -15.14 -3.32 6.38
N ILE A 312 -16.24 -3.79 5.81
CA ILE A 312 -16.53 -5.23 5.72
C ILE A 312 -15.79 -5.76 4.50
N PRO A 313 -14.85 -6.73 4.63
CA PRO A 313 -14.17 -7.29 3.47
C PRO A 313 -15.14 -7.97 2.51
N VAL A 314 -14.92 -7.77 1.21
CA VAL A 314 -15.73 -8.32 0.12
C VAL A 314 -14.77 -8.98 -0.87
N PRO A 315 -15.07 -10.20 -1.36
CA PRO A 315 -14.14 -10.93 -2.22
C PRO A 315 -13.77 -10.17 -3.49
N PHE A 316 -12.48 -10.18 -3.82
CA PHE A 316 -11.96 -9.66 -5.09
C PHE A 316 -12.12 -10.69 -6.21
N ALA A 317 -12.33 -10.20 -7.44
CA ALA A 317 -12.39 -11.04 -8.64
C ALA A 317 -11.01 -11.30 -9.29
N TRP A 318 -9.93 -10.78 -8.71
CA TRP A 318 -8.55 -10.87 -9.20
C TRP A 318 -7.58 -11.28 -8.10
N ASN A 319 -6.39 -11.73 -8.51
CA ASN A 319 -5.26 -11.98 -7.62
C ASN A 319 -4.47 -10.68 -7.42
N TRP A 320 -4.10 -10.38 -6.18
CA TRP A 320 -3.18 -9.27 -5.90
C TRP A 320 -1.74 -9.60 -6.31
N VAL A 321 -1.35 -10.86 -6.23
CA VAL A 321 -0.05 -11.39 -6.69
C VAL A 321 -0.30 -12.68 -7.44
N GLU A 322 0.20 -12.79 -8.67
CA GLU A 322 0.07 -14.01 -9.46
C GLU A 322 1.10 -15.06 -9.07
N LEU A 323 0.83 -16.33 -9.39
CA LEU A 323 1.70 -17.45 -9.06
C LEU A 323 3.16 -17.25 -9.55
N GLY A 324 3.34 -16.70 -10.74
CA GLY A 324 4.66 -16.43 -11.32
C GLY A 324 5.38 -15.23 -10.70
N GLU A 325 4.70 -14.42 -9.89
CA GLU A 325 5.19 -13.17 -9.32
C GLU A 325 5.62 -13.30 -7.85
N VAL A 326 5.26 -14.41 -7.18
CA VAL A 326 5.50 -14.64 -5.75
C VAL A 326 6.99 -14.53 -5.37
N SER A 327 7.90 -14.90 -6.26
CA SER A 327 9.35 -14.77 -6.04
C SER A 327 9.89 -13.38 -6.39
N SER A 328 9.12 -12.56 -7.11
CA SER A 328 9.54 -11.25 -7.58
C SER A 328 9.25 -10.15 -6.57
N PHE A 329 8.14 -10.24 -5.84
CA PHE A 329 7.76 -9.27 -4.81
C PHE A 329 6.87 -9.90 -3.74
N SER A 330 6.83 -9.26 -2.58
CA SER A 330 6.15 -9.76 -1.38
C SER A 330 4.66 -9.45 -1.34
N GLY A 331 4.22 -8.43 -2.07
CA GLY A 331 2.83 -7.98 -2.05
C GLY A 331 2.54 -6.81 -2.98
N VAL A 332 1.32 -6.32 -2.93
CA VAL A 332 0.86 -5.14 -3.65
C VAL A 332 0.06 -4.24 -2.73
N GLN A 333 0.22 -2.94 -2.92
CA GLN A 333 -0.66 -1.92 -2.38
C GLN A 333 -1.46 -1.26 -3.50
N SER A 334 -2.73 -0.94 -3.24
CA SER A 334 -3.62 -0.24 -4.16
C SER A 334 -4.36 0.88 -3.43
N VAL A 335 -4.37 2.09 -3.99
CA VAL A 335 -5.12 3.23 -3.49
C VAL A 335 -6.25 3.53 -4.46
N ARG A 336 -7.47 3.68 -3.93
CA ARG A 336 -8.65 3.98 -4.73
C ARG A 336 -8.43 5.24 -5.56
N ARG A 337 -8.76 5.18 -6.86
CA ARG A 337 -8.68 6.30 -7.80
C ARG A 337 -9.17 7.61 -7.21
N ASP A 338 -10.41 7.64 -6.72
CA ASP A 338 -11.05 8.91 -6.31
C ASP A 338 -10.35 9.55 -5.10
N VAL A 339 -9.74 8.72 -4.25
CA VAL A 339 -8.93 9.17 -3.11
C VAL A 339 -7.66 9.83 -3.61
N PHE A 340 -6.93 9.18 -4.51
CA PHE A 340 -5.69 9.71 -5.08
C PHE A 340 -5.94 11.00 -5.86
N PHE A 341 -6.95 11.05 -6.73
CA PHE A 341 -7.20 12.25 -7.56
C PHE A 341 -7.82 13.41 -6.80
N THR A 342 -8.58 13.17 -5.73
CA THR A 342 -9.00 14.25 -4.82
C THR A 342 -7.79 14.89 -4.13
N TYR A 343 -6.87 14.05 -3.65
CA TYR A 343 -5.61 14.52 -3.08
C TYR A 343 -4.78 15.29 -4.12
N PHE A 344 -4.59 14.71 -5.31
CA PHE A 344 -3.79 15.31 -6.38
C PHE A 344 -4.38 16.65 -6.85
N ALA A 345 -5.71 16.75 -6.96
CA ALA A 345 -6.39 18.03 -7.21
C ALA A 345 -6.00 19.10 -6.19
N GLY A 346 -5.93 18.76 -4.90
CA GLY A 346 -5.47 19.67 -3.84
C GLY A 346 -4.06 20.22 -4.09
N LEU A 347 -3.15 19.40 -4.62
CA LEU A 347 -1.80 19.83 -4.99
C LEU A 347 -1.80 20.79 -6.19
N VAL A 348 -2.40 20.38 -7.32
CA VAL A 348 -2.36 21.15 -8.56
C VAL A 348 -3.16 22.45 -8.49
N ASN A 349 -4.22 22.48 -7.69
CA ASN A 349 -5.10 23.65 -7.60
C ASN A 349 -4.43 24.87 -6.98
N SER A 350 -3.47 24.66 -6.08
CA SER A 350 -2.66 25.75 -5.53
C SER A 350 -1.81 26.46 -6.60
N GLN A 351 -1.47 25.73 -7.67
CA GLN A 351 -0.59 26.19 -8.73
C GLN A 351 -1.36 26.74 -9.95
N VAL A 352 -2.63 26.35 -10.13
CA VAL A 352 -3.42 26.74 -11.31
C VAL A 352 -4.12 28.11 -11.17
N ALA A 353 -4.38 28.56 -9.94
CA ALA A 353 -5.09 29.82 -9.71
C ALA A 353 -4.45 31.05 -10.39
N PRO A 354 -3.11 31.21 -10.44
CA PRO A 354 -2.46 32.29 -11.18
C PRO A 354 -2.71 32.30 -12.70
N LEU A 355 -3.16 31.19 -13.28
CA LEU A 355 -3.52 31.08 -14.69
C LEU A 355 -4.95 31.55 -14.97
N CYS A 356 -5.82 31.73 -13.96
CA CYS A 356 -7.16 32.26 -14.20
C CYS A 356 -7.08 33.79 -14.33
N ILE A 357 -7.27 34.31 -15.55
CA ILE A 357 -7.16 35.74 -15.86
C ILE A 357 -8.53 36.33 -16.20
N ASP A 358 -8.96 37.31 -15.41
CA ASP A 358 -10.10 38.16 -15.76
C ASP A 358 -9.63 39.19 -16.81
N THR A 359 -10.27 39.20 -17.97
CA THR A 359 -10.06 40.20 -19.01
C THR A 359 -11.10 41.30 -18.88
N ASN A 360 -10.70 42.55 -19.14
CA ASN A 360 -11.58 43.71 -19.18
C ASN A 360 -11.25 44.56 -20.41
N LEU A 361 -12.29 44.97 -21.11
CA LEU A 361 -12.21 45.87 -22.25
C LEU A 361 -12.93 47.17 -21.90
N SER A 362 -12.28 48.30 -22.12
CA SER A 362 -12.90 49.62 -22.07
C SER A 362 -12.61 50.39 -23.35
N LEU A 363 -13.67 50.80 -24.03
CA LEU A 363 -13.67 51.54 -25.28
C LEU A 363 -14.45 52.83 -25.08
N THR A 364 -13.78 53.97 -25.24
CA THR A 364 -14.45 55.27 -25.22
C THR A 364 -13.95 56.14 -26.36
N HIS A 365 -14.81 57.02 -26.86
CA HIS A 365 -14.42 58.04 -27.83
C HIS A 365 -15.10 59.38 -27.52
N SER A 366 -14.46 60.47 -27.95
CA SER A 366 -15.02 61.82 -27.93
C SER A 366 -14.65 62.54 -29.22
N GLY A 367 -15.55 62.50 -30.21
CA GLY A 367 -15.22 62.97 -31.56
C GLY A 367 -14.24 62.01 -32.24
N GLU A 368 -13.05 62.50 -32.58
CA GLU A 368 -11.96 61.71 -33.21
C GLU A 368 -10.90 61.25 -32.19
N ASP A 369 -11.08 61.53 -30.91
CA ASP A 369 -10.19 61.07 -29.84
C ASP A 369 -10.69 59.73 -29.29
N PHE A 370 -9.86 58.69 -29.38
CA PHE A 370 -10.16 57.32 -28.94
C PHE A 370 -9.35 56.94 -27.70
N THR A 371 -9.99 56.23 -26.77
CA THR A 371 -9.31 55.52 -25.70
C THR A 371 -9.71 54.05 -25.77
N VAL A 372 -8.72 53.22 -26.08
CA VAL A 372 -8.84 51.76 -26.19
C VAL A 372 -7.98 51.14 -25.09
N GLN A 373 -8.62 50.48 -24.13
CA GLN A 373 -7.92 49.85 -23.01
C GLN A 373 -8.34 48.38 -22.90
N TYR A 374 -7.40 47.50 -23.26
CA TYR A 374 -7.47 46.10 -22.87
C TYR A 374 -6.68 45.93 -21.56
N SER A 375 -7.28 45.31 -20.56
CA SER A 375 -6.61 45.05 -19.29
C SER A 375 -6.88 43.63 -18.81
N SER A 376 -5.87 43.06 -18.15
CA SER A 376 -5.91 41.70 -17.61
C SER A 376 -5.52 41.74 -16.14
N ALA A 377 -6.24 40.98 -15.32
CA ALA A 377 -5.92 40.81 -13.91
C ALA A 377 -6.13 39.35 -13.50
N ARG A 378 -5.49 38.91 -12.42
CA ARG A 378 -5.78 37.59 -11.85
C ARG A 378 -7.21 37.56 -11.34
N SER A 379 -7.91 36.46 -11.60
CA SER A 379 -9.28 36.30 -11.16
C SER A 379 -9.39 36.26 -9.64
N GLN A 380 -10.39 36.95 -9.11
CA GLN A 380 -10.76 36.83 -7.69
C GLN A 380 -11.50 35.51 -7.39
N ASN A 381 -12.00 34.84 -8.43
CA ASN A 381 -12.73 33.57 -8.34
C ASN A 381 -12.09 32.53 -9.28
N PRO A 382 -10.84 32.12 -9.04
CA PRO A 382 -10.14 31.18 -9.92
C PRO A 382 -10.86 29.83 -9.96
N ALA A 383 -10.91 29.22 -11.14
CA ALA A 383 -11.37 27.84 -11.26
C ALA A 383 -10.32 26.86 -10.73
N SER A 384 -10.77 25.63 -10.51
CA SER A 384 -9.94 24.54 -9.99
C SER A 384 -10.21 23.25 -10.76
N PHE A 385 -9.18 22.40 -10.86
CA PHE A 385 -9.34 21.03 -11.29
C PHE A 385 -10.30 20.30 -10.36
N ARG A 386 -11.24 19.57 -10.97
CA ARG A 386 -12.23 18.74 -10.28
C ARG A 386 -12.28 17.35 -10.89
N PRO A 387 -12.55 16.31 -10.09
CA PRO A 387 -12.78 14.97 -10.62
C PRO A 387 -13.89 14.97 -11.68
N VAL A 388 -13.68 14.20 -12.75
CA VAL A 388 -14.72 13.98 -13.75
C VAL A 388 -15.91 13.24 -13.12
N ALA A 389 -17.13 13.63 -13.48
CA ALA A 389 -18.33 12.97 -12.97
C ALA A 389 -18.42 11.50 -13.40
N ARG A 390 -17.85 11.17 -14.56
CA ARG A 390 -17.71 9.81 -15.08
C ARG A 390 -16.39 9.67 -15.80
N VAL A 391 -15.63 8.63 -15.45
CA VAL A 391 -14.42 8.25 -16.17
C VAL A 391 -14.82 7.67 -17.53
N ALA A 392 -14.41 8.35 -18.60
CA ALA A 392 -14.58 7.88 -19.97
C ALA A 392 -13.55 6.79 -20.30
N PRO A 393 -13.73 6.01 -21.39
CA PRO A 393 -12.67 5.16 -21.91
C PRO A 393 -11.41 5.97 -22.24
N ALA A 394 -10.27 5.27 -22.31
CA ALA A 394 -9.03 5.90 -22.74
C ALA A 394 -9.17 6.53 -24.14
N GLU A 395 -8.55 7.69 -24.31
CA GLU A 395 -8.45 8.41 -25.57
C GLU A 395 -7.51 7.68 -26.54
N SER A 396 -7.42 8.14 -27.79
CA SER A 396 -6.63 7.47 -28.84
C SER A 396 -5.13 7.37 -28.54
N ASP A 397 -4.64 8.21 -27.63
CA ASP A 397 -3.26 8.21 -27.13
C ASP A 397 -3.04 7.30 -25.90
N GLY A 398 -4.08 6.59 -25.47
CA GLY A 398 -4.03 5.67 -24.33
C GLY A 398 -4.17 6.32 -22.95
N PHE A 399 -4.40 7.63 -22.87
CA PHE A 399 -4.64 8.33 -21.61
C PHE A 399 -6.12 8.36 -21.25
N THR A 400 -6.41 8.28 -19.96
CA THR A 400 -7.79 8.39 -19.43
C THR A 400 -7.90 9.62 -18.55
N THR A 401 -8.81 10.54 -18.89
CA THR A 401 -8.99 11.80 -18.17
C THR A 401 -9.67 11.60 -16.80
N MET A 402 -9.05 12.15 -15.76
CA MET A 402 -9.42 11.99 -14.34
C MET A 402 -9.87 13.30 -13.70
N LEU A 403 -9.20 14.41 -14.03
CA LEU A 403 -9.58 15.75 -13.59
C LEU A 403 -9.80 16.65 -14.79
N THR A 404 -10.72 17.60 -14.66
CA THR A 404 -10.96 18.66 -15.65
C THR A 404 -11.02 20.02 -14.97
N LEU A 405 -10.58 21.04 -15.69
CA LEU A 405 -10.64 22.45 -15.33
C LEU A 405 -11.24 23.21 -16.52
N ASN A 406 -12.19 24.10 -16.27
CA ASN A 406 -12.67 25.04 -17.27
C ASN A 406 -12.86 26.41 -16.60
N TYR A 407 -12.35 27.45 -17.23
CA TYR A 407 -12.51 28.84 -16.83
C TYR A 407 -12.64 29.71 -18.07
N ALA A 408 -13.52 30.70 -18.02
CA ALA A 408 -13.70 31.66 -19.09
C ALA A 408 -14.05 33.03 -18.52
N CYS A 409 -13.47 34.07 -19.11
CA CYS A 409 -13.82 35.46 -18.86
C CYS A 409 -14.04 36.12 -20.23
N ASN A 410 -15.24 36.61 -20.47
CA ASN A 410 -15.57 37.27 -21.73
C ASN A 410 -15.86 38.74 -21.46
N SER A 411 -15.20 39.62 -22.20
CA SER A 411 -15.40 41.06 -22.11
C SER A 411 -15.72 41.64 -23.47
N HIS A 412 -16.69 42.55 -23.47
CA HIS A 412 -17.13 43.31 -24.62
C HIS A 412 -17.33 44.74 -24.16
N ASP A 413 -16.95 45.69 -25.00
CA ASP A 413 -17.33 47.08 -24.82
C ASP A 413 -17.56 47.72 -26.18
N ASP A 414 -18.33 48.80 -26.17
CA ASP A 414 -18.63 49.58 -27.35
C ASP A 414 -18.82 51.06 -26.99
N SER A 415 -18.54 51.91 -27.96
CA SER A 415 -18.77 53.34 -27.86
C SER A 415 -19.46 53.79 -29.13
N THR A 416 -20.79 53.79 -29.10
CA THR A 416 -21.68 53.86 -30.28
C THR A 416 -22.60 55.09 -30.29
N SER A 417 -22.21 56.18 -29.61
CA SER A 417 -23.08 57.36 -29.43
C SER A 417 -23.52 58.00 -30.76
N SER A 418 -24.85 58.08 -30.95
CA SER A 418 -25.52 58.54 -32.18
C SER A 418 -25.22 59.98 -32.63
N THR A 419 -24.53 60.77 -31.83
CA THR A 419 -24.15 62.15 -32.16
C THR A 419 -22.77 62.26 -32.81
N HIS A 420 -22.01 61.17 -32.92
CA HIS A 420 -20.67 61.16 -33.49
C HIS A 420 -20.65 60.49 -34.87
N LEU A 421 -19.63 60.84 -35.68
CA LEU A 421 -19.39 60.21 -36.98
C LEU A 421 -18.57 58.92 -36.88
N VAL A 422 -18.18 58.54 -35.65
CA VAL A 422 -17.37 57.36 -35.35
C VAL A 422 -18.03 56.49 -34.29
N GLU A 423 -17.97 55.17 -34.49
CA GLU A 423 -18.38 54.14 -33.52
C GLU A 423 -17.21 53.14 -33.37
N ILE A 424 -16.95 52.65 -32.16
CA ILE A 424 -15.93 51.60 -31.92
C ILE A 424 -16.52 50.46 -31.09
N TRP A 425 -16.07 49.24 -31.32
CA TRP A 425 -16.46 48.06 -30.53
C TRP A 425 -15.40 46.97 -30.60
N GLY A 426 -15.40 46.09 -29.61
CA GLY A 426 -14.42 45.01 -29.55
C GLY A 426 -14.78 43.94 -28.55
N ASP A 427 -13.99 42.87 -28.60
CA ASP A 427 -14.09 41.74 -27.69
C ASP A 427 -12.72 41.44 -27.10
N TYR A 428 -12.69 40.99 -25.84
CA TYR A 428 -11.50 40.49 -25.17
C TYR A 428 -11.86 39.29 -24.29
N ASN A 429 -11.75 38.10 -24.86
CA ASN A 429 -12.17 36.87 -24.21
C ASN A 429 -10.96 36.02 -23.85
N TYR A 430 -11.01 35.43 -22.67
CA TYR A 430 -10.00 34.53 -22.13
C TYR A 430 -10.66 33.19 -21.81
N THR A 431 -10.02 32.10 -22.20
CA THR A 431 -10.41 30.75 -21.79
C THR A 431 -9.20 29.96 -21.31
N LEU A 432 -9.41 29.17 -20.28
CA LEU A 432 -8.45 28.24 -19.70
C LEU A 432 -9.15 26.89 -19.55
N ASN A 433 -8.69 25.92 -20.32
CA ASN A 433 -9.16 24.54 -20.25
C ASN A 433 -8.00 23.66 -19.78
N GLY A 434 -8.27 22.68 -18.92
CA GLY A 434 -7.24 21.78 -18.44
C GLY A 434 -7.74 20.38 -18.19
N THR A 435 -6.86 19.40 -18.38
CA THR A 435 -7.10 17.99 -18.07
C THR A 435 -5.93 17.41 -17.28
N VAL A 436 -6.24 16.50 -16.36
CA VAL A 436 -5.27 15.56 -15.80
C VAL A 436 -5.70 14.17 -16.21
N ALA A 437 -4.84 13.45 -16.93
CA ALA A 437 -5.12 12.14 -17.47
C ALA A 437 -3.99 11.15 -17.11
N VAL A 438 -4.29 9.86 -17.10
CA VAL A 438 -3.32 8.83 -16.72
C VAL A 438 -3.25 7.67 -17.70
N SER A 439 -2.07 7.07 -17.79
CA SER A 439 -1.83 5.86 -18.58
C SER A 439 -0.63 5.11 -18.01
N SER A 440 -0.77 3.81 -17.76
CA SER A 440 0.32 2.98 -17.21
C SER A 440 0.92 3.59 -15.94
N ASN A 441 2.19 3.99 -15.94
CA ASN A 441 2.84 4.69 -14.83
C ASN A 441 2.99 6.20 -15.07
N GLN A 442 2.20 6.78 -15.97
CA GLN A 442 2.30 8.18 -16.36
C GLN A 442 1.06 8.97 -16.00
N MET A 443 1.29 10.24 -15.68
CA MET A 443 0.25 11.24 -15.44
C MET A 443 0.53 12.46 -16.31
N ARG A 444 -0.43 12.83 -17.14
CA ARG A 444 -0.37 13.98 -18.03
C ARG A 444 -1.24 15.10 -17.50
N VAL A 445 -0.65 16.26 -17.28
CA VAL A 445 -1.34 17.51 -17.00
C VAL A 445 -1.28 18.35 -18.26
N GLN A 446 -2.43 18.68 -18.83
CA GLN A 446 -2.54 19.52 -20.02
C GLN A 446 -3.35 20.77 -19.67
N VAL A 447 -2.86 21.93 -20.07
CA VAL A 447 -3.53 23.22 -19.85
C VAL A 447 -3.44 24.03 -21.14
N GLN A 448 -4.59 24.37 -21.70
CA GLN A 448 -4.72 25.24 -22.87
C GLN A 448 -5.25 26.59 -22.43
N VAL A 449 -4.58 27.65 -22.90
CA VAL A 449 -5.02 29.03 -22.74
C VAL A 449 -5.29 29.62 -24.10
N GLN A 450 -6.49 30.19 -24.27
CA GLN A 450 -6.86 30.90 -25.49
C GLN A 450 -7.30 32.32 -25.15
N VAL A 451 -6.80 33.28 -25.92
CA VAL A 451 -7.13 34.70 -25.80
C VAL A 451 -7.63 35.18 -27.14
N TYR A 452 -8.93 35.44 -27.19
CA TYR A 452 -9.59 35.97 -28.36
C TYR A 452 -9.70 37.49 -28.25
N MET A 453 -9.33 38.20 -29.30
CA MET A 453 -9.46 39.65 -29.37
C MET A 453 -10.12 40.05 -30.67
N LYS A 454 -10.97 41.06 -30.61
CA LYS A 454 -11.56 41.72 -31.78
C LYS A 454 -11.56 43.21 -31.57
N PHE A 455 -11.31 43.96 -32.63
CA PHE A 455 -11.46 45.41 -32.65
C PHE A 455 -11.96 45.84 -34.03
N ALA A 456 -13.01 46.64 -34.02
CA ALA A 456 -13.61 47.18 -35.21
C ALA A 456 -14.14 48.58 -34.92
N HIS A 457 -14.26 49.36 -35.98
CA HIS A 457 -14.78 50.70 -35.91
C HIS A 457 -15.65 51.01 -37.12
N ARG A 458 -16.40 52.10 -37.04
CA ARG A 458 -17.16 52.66 -38.14
C ARG A 458 -16.90 54.14 -38.21
N GLU A 459 -16.62 54.65 -39.39
CA GLU A 459 -16.43 56.09 -39.63
C GLU A 459 -17.24 56.50 -40.86
N VAL A 460 -17.94 57.64 -40.77
CA VAL A 460 -18.70 58.22 -41.90
C VAL A 460 -19.58 57.15 -42.57
N PHE A 461 -20.26 56.35 -41.75
CA PHE A 461 -21.14 55.24 -42.14
C PHE A 461 -20.46 54.02 -42.79
N VAL A 462 -19.13 53.95 -42.85
CA VAL A 462 -18.36 52.80 -43.36
C VAL A 462 -17.79 51.99 -42.21
N ASN A 463 -18.03 50.68 -42.20
CA ASN A 463 -17.47 49.77 -41.20
C ASN A 463 -16.08 49.29 -41.62
N TYR A 464 -15.17 49.25 -40.65
CA TYR A 464 -13.83 48.75 -40.77
C TYR A 464 -13.58 47.70 -39.69
N THR A 465 -12.80 46.69 -40.03
CA THR A 465 -12.33 45.67 -39.08
C THR A 465 -10.82 45.77 -39.07
N ASP A 466 -10.28 46.22 -37.93
CA ASP A 466 -8.84 46.42 -37.78
C ASP A 466 -8.17 45.20 -37.13
N LEU A 467 -8.96 44.41 -36.39
CA LEU A 467 -8.57 43.12 -35.83
C LEU A 467 -9.72 42.12 -35.99
N ASP A 468 -9.53 41.12 -36.86
CA ASP A 468 -10.58 40.26 -37.43
C ASP A 468 -11.32 39.34 -36.45
N GLY A 469 -10.95 39.32 -35.17
CA GLY A 469 -11.52 38.38 -34.21
C GLY A 469 -10.88 37.00 -34.33
N ALA A 470 -9.81 36.76 -33.57
CA ALA A 470 -9.12 35.47 -33.57
C ALA A 470 -8.47 35.18 -32.21
N ASN A 471 -8.05 33.93 -32.02
CA ASN A 471 -7.20 33.56 -30.88
C ASN A 471 -5.77 34.00 -31.16
N TYR A 472 -5.42 35.20 -30.69
CA TYR A 472 -4.06 35.76 -30.82
C TYR A 472 -3.09 35.21 -29.78
N TYR A 473 -3.61 34.52 -28.77
CA TYR A 473 -2.83 33.59 -27.96
C TYR A 473 -3.60 32.28 -27.91
N ASP A 474 -2.99 31.18 -28.36
CA ASP A 474 -3.54 29.83 -28.25
C ASP A 474 -2.39 28.87 -27.99
N LYS A 475 -2.04 28.71 -26.71
CA LYS A 475 -0.95 27.82 -26.30
C LYS A 475 -1.45 26.73 -25.39
N THR A 476 -0.93 25.52 -25.63
CA THR A 476 -1.20 24.36 -24.78
C THR A 476 0.09 23.87 -24.15
N LEU A 477 0.18 23.97 -22.83
CA LEU A 477 1.21 23.34 -22.03
C LEU A 477 0.83 21.89 -21.78
N THR A 478 1.71 20.96 -22.14
CA THR A 478 1.57 19.54 -21.81
C THR A 478 2.73 19.12 -20.93
N VAL A 479 2.45 18.62 -19.74
CA VAL A 479 3.41 18.08 -18.79
C VAL A 479 3.10 16.61 -18.57
N THR A 480 4.06 15.74 -18.82
CA THR A 480 3.95 14.30 -18.55
C THR A 480 4.91 13.91 -17.45
N TYR A 481 4.35 13.46 -16.33
CA TYR A 481 5.06 12.91 -15.19
C TYR A 481 5.14 11.40 -15.31
N SER A 482 6.35 10.85 -15.32
CA SER A 482 6.56 9.42 -15.13
C SER A 482 6.71 9.13 -13.64
N LEU A 483 5.81 8.31 -13.12
CA LEU A 483 5.74 7.96 -11.70
C LEU A 483 6.78 6.89 -11.36
N GLY A 484 7.40 7.08 -10.20
CA GLY A 484 8.25 6.14 -9.49
C GLY A 484 7.97 6.23 -7.99
N VAL A 485 8.65 5.39 -7.23
CA VAL A 485 8.54 5.38 -5.78
C VAL A 485 9.91 5.06 -5.20
N ASP A 486 10.27 5.74 -4.13
CA ASP A 486 11.49 5.41 -3.40
C ASP A 486 11.27 4.24 -2.43
N GLN A 487 12.34 3.81 -1.77
CA GLN A 487 12.28 2.69 -0.83
C GLN A 487 11.38 2.95 0.38
N ASN A 488 11.11 4.23 0.70
CA ASN A 488 10.28 4.64 1.83
C ASN A 488 8.81 4.83 1.44
N GLY A 489 8.46 4.59 0.18
CA GLY A 489 7.10 4.74 -0.32
C GLY A 489 6.75 6.16 -0.74
N ALA A 490 7.72 7.09 -0.80
CA ALA A 490 7.47 8.43 -1.31
C ALA A 490 7.33 8.39 -2.83
N LEU A 491 6.25 8.97 -3.36
CA LEU A 491 6.06 9.12 -4.79
C LEU A 491 7.13 10.06 -5.34
N GLN A 492 7.83 9.61 -6.37
CA GLN A 492 8.80 10.41 -7.10
C GLN A 492 8.35 10.51 -8.54
N VAL A 493 8.51 11.68 -9.13
CA VAL A 493 8.16 11.93 -10.52
C VAL A 493 9.34 12.52 -11.28
N THR A 494 9.45 12.11 -12.53
CA THR A 494 10.29 12.76 -13.53
C THR A 494 9.39 13.43 -14.54
N GLU A 495 9.56 14.73 -14.76
CA GLU A 495 8.77 15.46 -15.75
C GLU A 495 9.42 15.49 -17.14
N THR A 496 8.55 15.50 -18.14
CA THR A 496 8.83 16.00 -19.49
C THR A 496 7.71 16.97 -19.84
N HIS A 497 8.02 18.08 -20.50
CA HIS A 497 6.99 19.04 -20.89
C HIS A 497 7.29 19.69 -22.24
N GLY A 498 6.24 20.22 -22.85
CA GLY A 498 6.30 20.98 -24.09
C GLY A 498 5.12 21.94 -24.20
N VAL A 499 5.29 22.96 -25.01
CA VAL A 499 4.24 23.94 -25.35
C VAL A 499 3.99 23.85 -26.85
N SER A 500 2.74 23.62 -27.23
CA SER A 500 2.29 23.78 -28.62
C SER A 500 1.61 25.14 -28.78
N ASP A 501 1.95 25.85 -29.84
CA ASP A 501 1.43 27.18 -30.16
C ASP A 501 0.58 27.11 -31.43
N SER A 502 -0.68 27.50 -31.33
CA SER A 502 -1.66 27.61 -32.41
C SER A 502 -2.18 29.05 -32.56
N SER A 503 -1.46 30.03 -32.00
CA SER A 503 -1.83 31.44 -32.04
C SER A 503 -1.87 31.94 -33.48
N VAL A 504 -2.88 32.74 -33.80
CA VAL A 504 -2.97 33.43 -35.09
C VAL A 504 -1.96 34.59 -35.10
N PRO A 505 -1.23 34.81 -36.21
CA PRO A 505 -0.33 35.96 -36.31
C PRO A 505 -1.04 37.27 -36.03
N TRP A 506 -0.42 38.12 -35.22
CA TRP A 506 -0.91 39.46 -34.94
C TRP A 506 -0.89 40.33 -36.20
N ASN A 507 -2.04 40.50 -36.85
CA ASN A 507 -2.19 41.29 -38.06
C ASN A 507 -3.17 42.45 -37.83
N PHE A 508 -2.77 43.40 -36.98
CA PHE A 508 -3.50 44.65 -36.82
C PHE A 508 -3.27 45.54 -38.05
N ASP A 509 -4.34 45.87 -38.77
CA ASP A 509 -4.31 46.64 -40.01
C ASP A 509 -5.41 47.70 -40.00
N PRO A 510 -5.16 48.86 -39.36
CA PRO A 510 -6.18 49.88 -39.18
C PRO A 510 -6.54 50.51 -40.53
N LYS A 511 -7.84 50.54 -40.81
CA LYS A 511 -8.39 51.13 -42.04
C LYS A 511 -8.99 52.51 -41.75
N GLY A 512 -9.56 53.15 -42.77
CA GLY A 512 -10.28 54.42 -42.61
C GLY A 512 -9.39 55.65 -42.35
N ILE A 513 -10.01 56.67 -41.75
CA ILE A 513 -9.40 57.94 -41.29
C ILE A 513 -8.41 57.62 -40.16
N LEU A 514 -8.74 56.69 -39.25
CA LEU A 514 -7.84 56.16 -38.23
C LEU A 514 -6.46 55.72 -38.76
N GLY A 515 -6.43 54.94 -39.86
CA GLY A 515 -5.18 54.52 -40.52
C GLY A 515 -4.51 55.62 -41.34
N LYS A 516 -5.24 56.67 -41.76
CA LYS A 516 -4.72 57.73 -42.65
C LYS A 516 -4.07 58.91 -41.92
N PHE A 517 -4.48 59.18 -40.68
CA PHE A 517 -4.02 60.35 -39.90
C PHE A 517 -3.02 60.00 -38.77
N GLY A 518 -2.57 58.75 -38.66
CA GLY A 518 -1.45 58.38 -37.79
C GLY A 518 -1.80 58.16 -36.31
N PHE A 519 -3.10 58.07 -35.97
CA PHE A 519 -3.55 57.57 -34.66
C PHE A 519 -3.31 56.05 -34.48
N GLU A 520 -2.90 55.39 -35.58
CA GLU A 520 -2.51 53.99 -35.70
C GLU A 520 -1.47 53.56 -34.66
N ASP A 521 -0.41 54.33 -34.44
CA ASP A 521 0.68 53.89 -33.57
C ASP A 521 0.23 53.74 -32.11
N ALA A 522 -0.66 54.61 -31.61
CA ALA A 522 -1.11 54.55 -30.22
C ALA A 522 -2.03 53.35 -29.97
N VAL A 523 -2.98 53.09 -30.88
CA VAL A 523 -3.89 51.94 -30.80
C VAL A 523 -3.12 50.64 -31.04
N ARG A 524 -2.28 50.59 -32.10
CA ARG A 524 -1.41 49.44 -32.40
C ARG A 524 -0.48 49.14 -31.23
N ASN A 525 0.21 50.13 -30.67
CA ASN A 525 1.12 49.93 -29.53
C ASN A 525 0.38 49.53 -28.25
N GLY A 526 -0.80 50.10 -27.98
CA GLY A 526 -1.62 49.72 -26.84
C GLY A 526 -2.08 48.26 -26.91
N VAL A 527 -2.60 47.84 -28.05
CA VAL A 527 -3.10 46.46 -28.24
C VAL A 527 -1.94 45.45 -28.36
N THR A 528 -0.83 45.80 -29.04
CA THR A 528 0.39 44.96 -29.10
C THR A 528 1.09 44.85 -27.73
N SER A 529 1.03 45.90 -26.90
CA SER A 529 1.53 45.84 -25.51
C SER A 529 0.71 44.89 -24.65
N VAL A 530 -0.59 44.76 -24.92
CA VAL A 530 -1.49 43.84 -24.20
C VAL A 530 -1.16 42.40 -24.57
N GLU A 531 -0.97 42.12 -25.86
CA GLU A 531 -0.52 40.81 -26.35
C GLU A 531 0.81 40.42 -25.70
N ASN A 532 1.84 41.27 -25.79
CA ASN A 532 3.16 40.98 -25.23
C ASN A 532 3.15 40.84 -23.71
N ASN A 533 2.40 41.67 -22.99
CA ASN A 533 2.28 41.58 -21.54
C ASN A 533 1.58 40.29 -21.12
N LEU A 534 0.46 39.96 -21.75
CA LEU A 534 -0.31 38.76 -21.45
C LEU A 534 0.47 37.48 -21.80
N ALA A 535 1.09 37.44 -22.99
CA ALA A 535 1.92 36.32 -23.40
C ALA A 535 3.11 36.12 -22.45
N SER A 536 3.81 37.20 -22.08
CA SER A 536 4.91 37.13 -21.11
C SER A 536 4.43 36.67 -19.73
N VAL A 537 3.26 37.10 -19.27
CA VAL A 537 2.69 36.69 -17.98
C VAL A 537 2.31 35.22 -17.99
N ILE A 538 1.60 34.75 -19.04
CA ILE A 538 1.16 33.36 -19.13
C ILE A 538 2.36 32.41 -19.33
N ASP A 539 3.30 32.75 -20.22
CA ASP A 539 4.48 31.91 -20.48
C ASP A 539 5.37 31.78 -19.22
N SER A 540 5.55 32.87 -18.47
CA SER A 540 6.21 32.86 -17.17
C SER A 540 5.44 32.02 -16.15
N THR A 541 4.11 32.12 -16.14
CA THR A 541 3.27 31.34 -15.24
C THR A 541 3.27 29.85 -15.58
N PHE A 542 3.31 29.46 -16.87
CA PHE A 542 3.51 28.08 -17.31
C PHE A 542 4.84 27.52 -16.81
N THR A 543 5.93 28.25 -16.97
CA THR A 543 7.26 27.82 -16.51
C THR A 543 7.27 27.61 -14.99
N ASN A 544 6.72 28.57 -14.24
CA ASN A 544 6.62 28.48 -12.78
C ASN A 544 5.68 27.35 -12.35
N TYR A 545 4.56 27.15 -13.05
CA TYR A 545 3.59 26.09 -12.78
C TYR A 545 4.26 24.71 -12.84
N VAL A 546 5.01 24.43 -13.90
CA VAL A 546 5.74 23.15 -14.04
C VAL A 546 6.72 22.97 -12.89
N GLN A 547 7.60 23.96 -12.65
CA GLN A 547 8.64 23.86 -11.64
C GLN A 547 8.07 23.68 -10.22
N GLN A 548 7.05 24.46 -9.88
CA GLN A 548 6.42 24.40 -8.56
C GLN A 548 5.63 23.10 -8.40
N LEU A 549 4.90 22.64 -9.43
CA LEU A 549 4.16 21.38 -9.37
C LEU A 549 5.11 20.19 -9.21
N THR A 550 6.20 20.11 -9.99
CA THR A 550 7.22 19.07 -9.81
C THR A 550 7.79 19.09 -8.40
N ALA A 551 8.21 20.27 -7.92
CA ALA A 551 8.80 20.41 -6.59
C ALA A 551 7.82 20.02 -5.48
N VAL A 552 6.53 20.33 -5.65
CA VAL A 552 5.47 19.93 -4.72
C VAL A 552 5.30 18.42 -4.73
N ILE A 553 5.20 17.77 -5.91
CA ILE A 553 5.01 16.31 -6.01
C ILE A 553 6.21 15.52 -5.45
N ASN A 554 7.44 15.97 -5.71
CA ASN A 554 8.66 15.32 -5.21
C ASN A 554 9.01 15.72 -3.76
N GLY A 555 8.26 16.65 -3.16
CA GLY A 555 8.47 17.08 -1.79
C GLY A 555 8.19 15.95 -0.79
N TYR A 556 8.95 15.91 0.31
CA TYR A 556 8.86 14.89 1.37
C TYR A 556 7.45 14.68 1.97
N ARG A 557 6.53 15.62 1.76
CA ARG A 557 5.14 15.57 2.25
C ARG A 557 4.08 15.56 1.15
N ALA A 558 4.46 15.34 -0.11
CA ALA A 558 3.48 15.19 -1.17
C ALA A 558 2.70 13.89 -0.93
N TRP A 559 3.14 12.76 -1.45
CA TRP A 559 2.38 11.53 -1.32
C TRP A 559 3.27 10.38 -0.88
N VAL A 560 2.82 9.64 0.13
CA VAL A 560 3.48 8.43 0.63
C VAL A 560 2.47 7.30 0.56
N PHE A 561 2.85 6.19 -0.08
CA PHE A 561 2.07 4.96 -0.02
C PHE A 561 1.98 4.51 1.44
N PRO A 562 0.77 4.39 2.03
CA PRO A 562 0.63 3.91 3.41
C PRO A 562 1.09 2.46 3.58
N GLY A 563 2.29 2.24 4.15
CA GLY A 563 2.85 0.89 4.40
C GLY A 563 4.30 0.85 4.91
N ASN A 564 4.72 1.85 5.71
CA ASN A 564 6.08 2.15 6.22
C ASN A 564 7.08 0.98 6.45
N ASP A 565 8.40 1.24 6.30
CA ASP A 565 9.68 0.55 6.67
C ASP A 565 9.78 -0.98 6.78
N ALA A 566 8.67 -1.70 6.86
CA ALA A 566 8.60 -3.13 6.65
C ALA A 566 8.62 -3.46 5.16
N PHE A 567 8.30 -2.50 4.27
CA PHE A 567 8.30 -2.70 2.82
C PHE A 567 9.11 -1.64 2.09
N THR A 568 9.91 -2.10 1.13
CA THR A 568 10.36 -1.29 0.00
C THR A 568 9.28 -1.32 -1.08
N PHE A 569 9.02 -0.15 -1.66
CA PHE A 569 8.06 0.01 -2.74
C PHE A 569 8.79 -0.02 -4.09
N LYS A 570 8.13 -0.58 -5.11
CA LYS A 570 8.62 -0.57 -6.49
C LYS A 570 7.49 -0.62 -7.49
N ASN A 571 7.78 -0.31 -8.75
CA ASN A 571 6.86 -0.46 -9.89
C ASN A 571 5.48 0.13 -9.62
N VAL A 572 5.41 1.47 -9.56
CA VAL A 572 4.13 2.19 -9.47
C VAL A 572 3.45 2.23 -10.82
N ALA A 573 2.15 2.01 -10.85
CA ALA A 573 1.32 2.16 -12.05
C ALA A 573 -0.13 2.45 -11.68
N PHE A 574 -0.96 2.77 -12.67
CA PHE A 574 -2.41 2.78 -12.57
C PHE A 574 -2.99 1.45 -13.06
N SER A 575 -3.97 0.92 -12.34
CA SER A 575 -4.76 -0.25 -12.76
C SER A 575 -5.71 0.10 -13.91
N SER A 576 -6.41 -0.89 -14.46
CA SER A 576 -7.50 -0.67 -15.44
C SER A 576 -8.67 0.11 -14.85
N GLY A 577 -8.90 0.02 -13.52
CA GLY A 577 -9.84 0.86 -12.78
C GLY A 577 -9.30 2.26 -12.43
N GLN A 578 -8.03 2.51 -12.78
CA GLN A 578 -7.26 3.72 -12.50
C GLN A 578 -6.94 3.94 -11.01
N ASP A 579 -6.90 2.85 -10.25
CA ASP A 579 -6.35 2.85 -8.90
C ASP A 579 -4.82 2.93 -8.98
N LEU A 580 -4.21 3.68 -8.05
CA LEU A 580 -2.76 3.76 -7.98
C LEU A 580 -2.21 2.54 -7.25
N ILE A 581 -1.44 1.70 -7.96
CA ILE A 581 -0.87 0.46 -7.44
C ILE A 581 0.66 0.56 -7.29
N ALA A 582 1.20 -0.13 -6.28
CA ALA A 582 2.64 -0.28 -6.07
C ALA A 582 2.97 -1.70 -5.58
N GLN A 583 4.06 -2.28 -6.07
CA GLN A 583 4.57 -3.55 -5.56
C GLN A 583 5.37 -3.35 -4.27
N LEU A 584 5.30 -4.33 -3.37
CA LEU A 584 5.91 -4.31 -2.05
C LEU A 584 6.95 -5.42 -1.93
N THR A 585 8.09 -5.16 -1.31
CA THR A 585 9.08 -6.18 -0.93
C THR A 585 9.49 -5.95 0.51
N TYR A 586 9.51 -6.99 1.36
CA TYR A 586 9.91 -6.78 2.76
C TYR A 586 11.31 -6.15 2.86
N VAL A 587 11.46 -5.11 3.68
CA VAL A 587 12.79 -4.57 4.05
C VAL A 587 13.45 -5.65 4.88
N ASN A 588 14.46 -6.31 4.32
CA ASN A 588 15.15 -7.39 4.99
C ASN A 588 15.87 -6.80 6.23
N PRO A 589 15.47 -7.14 7.46
CA PRO A 589 16.14 -6.65 8.65
C PRO A 589 17.33 -7.55 8.92
N ASN A 590 18.35 -7.48 8.05
CA ASN A 590 19.64 -8.20 8.10
C ASN A 590 19.61 -9.72 8.33
#